data_AF-A0A942NBJ6-F1
#
_entry.id   AF-A0A942NBJ6-F1
#
_cell.length_a   1.000
_cell.length_b   1.000
_cell.length_c   1.000
_cell.angle_alpha   90.00
_cell.angle_beta   90.00
_cell.angle_gamma   90.00
#
_symmetry.space_group_name_H-M   'P 1'
#
loop_
_entity.id
_entity.type
_entity.pdbx_description
1 polymer ?
#
loop_
_entity_poly.entity_id
_entity_poly.type
_entity_poly.pdbx_seq_one_letter_code
_entity_poly.pdbx_strand_id
1 'polypeptide(L)'
;MIKINLPLMFFSTLLVAHQPALALSDMQMQEKVLKTRESTSQPHMDHSAHDKAPDQSQTFHGVFYGFLPCDDCDGLKMTLSLKQNNNYLLVSQYAKESSREFYEKGKYTWDEKTRTVVLTPRKDAAIRQFRIEDEGTLVQLDSKGAPMSGNQESYTLRRSDTVKSRQVHIH
;
A
#
# COMPACT_ATOMS: atom_id res chain seq x y z
N MET A 1 21.09 31.57 64.95
CA MET A 1 21.60 30.36 64.28
C MET A 1 21.55 29.20 65.27
N ILE A 2 20.51 28.37 65.22
CA ILE A 2 20.44 27.09 65.95
C ILE A 2 19.60 26.15 65.08
N LYS A 3 20.24 25.16 64.43
CA LYS A 3 19.59 24.00 63.80
C LYS A 3 20.09 22.78 64.55
N ILE A 4 19.17 22.10 65.22
CA ILE A 4 19.40 20.91 66.04
C ILE A 4 19.14 19.65 65.19
N ASN A 5 19.92 18.63 65.51
CA ASN A 5 20.19 17.42 64.76
C ASN A 5 19.01 16.44 64.61
N LEU A 6 19.12 15.66 63.53
CA LEU A 6 18.43 14.41 63.20
C LEU A 6 18.57 13.34 64.29
N PRO A 7 17.51 12.55 64.54
CA PRO A 7 17.70 11.14 64.85
C PRO A 7 16.90 10.20 63.94
N LEU A 8 17.59 9.17 63.44
CA LEU A 8 17.02 7.96 62.87
C LEU A 8 16.15 7.22 63.92
N MET A 9 15.00 6.71 63.48
CA MET A 9 14.26 5.65 64.15
C MET A 9 13.82 4.61 63.11
N PHE A 10 14.29 3.38 63.30
CA PHE A 10 13.85 2.16 62.61
C PHE A 10 12.38 1.86 62.97
N PHE A 11 11.59 1.26 62.07
CA PHE A 11 10.88 -0.02 62.30
C PHE A 11 9.89 -0.38 61.17
N SER A 12 9.80 -1.69 60.93
CA SER A 12 8.64 -2.45 60.42
C SER A 12 8.61 -2.79 58.92
N THR A 13 9.12 -4.00 58.62
CA THR A 13 8.80 -4.76 57.41
C THR A 13 7.31 -5.11 57.41
N LEU A 14 6.56 -4.52 56.49
CA LEU A 14 5.17 -4.88 56.24
C LEU A 14 5.14 -6.25 55.53
N LEU A 15 4.80 -7.30 56.28
CA LEU A 15 4.49 -8.62 55.74
C LEU A 15 3.15 -8.51 55.00
N VAL A 16 3.16 -8.31 53.68
CA VAL A 16 1.92 -8.30 52.90
C VAL A 16 1.43 -9.74 52.74
N ALA A 17 0.52 -10.15 53.62
CA ALA A 17 -0.27 -11.35 53.45
C ALA A 17 -1.19 -11.19 52.24
N HIS A 18 -0.71 -11.55 51.05
CA HIS A 18 -1.54 -11.63 49.86
C HIS A 18 -2.36 -12.93 49.92
N GLN A 19 -3.68 -12.77 49.96
CA GLN A 19 -4.64 -13.86 50.01
C GLN A 19 -4.57 -14.69 48.70
N PRO A 20 -4.46 -16.03 48.75
CA PRO A 20 -4.37 -16.89 47.56
C PRO A 20 -5.69 -17.03 46.78
N ALA A 21 -6.78 -16.41 47.26
CA ALA A 21 -8.11 -16.59 46.69
C ALA A 21 -8.28 -16.01 45.28
N LEU A 22 -7.55 -14.95 44.91
CA LEU A 22 -7.65 -14.32 43.58
C LEU A 22 -6.99 -15.15 42.47
N ALA A 23 -5.93 -15.91 42.79
CA ALA A 23 -5.22 -16.71 41.79
C ALA A 23 -6.03 -17.95 41.36
N LEU A 24 -6.86 -18.50 42.25
CA LEU A 24 -7.67 -19.69 41.95
C LEU A 24 -8.86 -19.39 41.04
N SER A 25 -9.52 -18.24 41.21
CA SER A 25 -10.62 -17.83 40.32
C SER A 25 -10.14 -17.54 38.90
N ASP A 26 -8.96 -16.94 38.75
CA ASP A 26 -8.40 -16.59 37.45
C ASP A 26 -8.02 -17.83 36.64
N MET A 27 -7.42 -18.85 37.29
CA MET A 27 -7.11 -20.12 36.62
C MET A 27 -8.38 -20.82 36.10
N GLN A 28 -9.45 -20.84 36.89
CA GLN A 28 -10.72 -21.46 36.49
C GLN A 28 -11.38 -20.72 35.32
N MET A 29 -11.27 -19.40 35.28
CA MET A 29 -11.79 -18.60 34.18
C MET A 29 -11.00 -18.85 32.89
N GLN A 30 -9.66 -18.92 32.98
CA GLN A 30 -8.79 -19.22 31.84
C GLN A 30 -9.05 -20.61 31.26
N GLU A 31 -9.22 -21.63 32.10
CA GLU A 31 -9.53 -23.00 31.65
C GLU A 31 -10.88 -23.05 30.92
N LYS A 32 -11.90 -22.34 31.43
CA LYS A 32 -13.22 -22.28 30.79
C LYS A 32 -13.17 -21.59 29.42
N VAL A 33 -12.35 -20.56 29.27
CA VAL A 33 -12.12 -19.85 28.00
C VAL A 33 -11.40 -20.76 27.00
N LEU A 34 -10.38 -21.51 27.43
CA LEU A 34 -9.67 -22.46 26.58
C LEU A 34 -10.58 -23.60 26.11
N LYS A 35 -11.36 -24.18 27.02
CA LYS A 35 -12.30 -25.26 26.71
C LYS A 35 -13.41 -24.83 25.76
N THR A 36 -13.88 -23.59 25.89
CA THR A 36 -14.85 -22.98 24.95
C THR A 36 -14.22 -22.72 23.59
N ARG A 37 -12.93 -22.36 23.54
CA ARG A 37 -12.19 -22.14 22.29
C ARG A 37 -11.93 -23.45 21.54
N GLU A 38 -11.66 -24.54 22.26
CA GLU A 38 -11.52 -25.89 21.69
C GLU A 38 -12.86 -26.43 21.19
N SER A 39 -13.94 -26.25 21.96
CA SER A 39 -15.29 -26.68 21.56
C SER A 39 -15.92 -25.84 20.44
N THR A 40 -15.38 -24.65 20.17
CA THR A 40 -15.81 -23.77 19.07
C THR A 40 -14.88 -23.89 17.86
N SER A 41 -14.12 -24.98 17.73
CA SER A 41 -13.48 -25.34 16.46
C SER A 41 -14.57 -25.69 15.44
N GLN A 42 -15.00 -24.68 14.69
CA GLN A 42 -15.78 -24.90 13.48
C GLN A 42 -14.98 -25.82 12.54
N PRO A 43 -15.64 -26.69 11.74
CA PRO A 43 -14.95 -27.44 10.72
C PRO A 43 -14.17 -26.45 9.85
N HIS A 44 -12.88 -26.76 9.64
CA HIS A 44 -11.97 -26.07 8.74
C HIS A 44 -12.71 -25.75 7.43
N MET A 45 -13.20 -24.51 7.30
CA MET A 45 -13.71 -24.01 6.02
C MET A 45 -12.49 -23.99 5.11
N ASP A 46 -12.47 -24.93 4.18
CA ASP A 46 -11.44 -25.07 3.19
C ASP A 46 -11.42 -23.81 2.31
N HIS A 47 -10.53 -22.87 2.63
CA HIS A 47 -10.32 -21.65 1.85
C HIS A 47 -9.62 -21.92 0.51
N SER A 48 -9.23 -23.17 0.21
CA SER A 48 -8.60 -23.55 -1.06
C SER A 48 -9.51 -23.36 -2.28
N ALA A 49 -10.82 -23.17 -2.08
CA ALA A 49 -11.76 -22.82 -3.16
C ALA A 49 -11.60 -21.39 -3.71
N HIS A 50 -10.76 -20.54 -3.09
CA HIS A 50 -10.44 -19.19 -3.59
C HIS A 50 -9.13 -19.11 -4.39
N ASP A 51 -8.39 -20.20 -4.54
CA ASP A 51 -7.17 -20.27 -5.39
C ASP A 51 -7.51 -20.48 -6.87
N LYS A 52 -8.59 -19.84 -7.35
CA LYS A 52 -8.76 -19.71 -8.79
C LYS A 52 -7.69 -18.72 -9.23
N ALA A 53 -6.62 -19.24 -9.87
CA ALA A 53 -5.62 -18.40 -10.52
C ALA A 53 -6.37 -17.30 -11.29
N PRO A 54 -6.09 -16.02 -11.03
CA PRO A 54 -6.73 -14.94 -11.76
C PRO A 54 -6.56 -15.27 -13.24
N ASP A 55 -7.63 -15.10 -14.01
CA ASP A 55 -7.54 -15.23 -15.47
C ASP A 55 -6.30 -14.47 -15.91
N GLN A 56 -5.41 -15.11 -16.67
CA GLN A 56 -4.13 -14.51 -17.08
C GLN A 56 -4.36 -13.21 -17.85
N SER A 57 -5.57 -13.03 -18.41
CA SER A 57 -6.04 -11.77 -18.99
C SER A 57 -6.39 -10.68 -17.96
N GLN A 58 -6.29 -10.91 -16.65
CA GLN A 58 -6.77 -10.02 -15.59
C GLN A 58 -5.69 -9.59 -14.59
N THR A 59 -4.46 -10.09 -14.72
CA THR A 59 -3.37 -9.78 -13.77
C THR A 59 -2.88 -8.34 -13.87
N PHE A 60 -3.14 -7.66 -14.99
CA PHE A 60 -2.54 -6.36 -15.28
C PHE A 60 -3.39 -5.13 -14.81
N HIS A 61 -4.63 -5.34 -14.38
CA HIS A 61 -5.43 -4.27 -13.79
C HIS A 61 -4.84 -3.82 -12.45
N GLY A 62 -4.90 -2.51 -12.19
CA GLY A 62 -4.31 -1.96 -10.97
C GLY A 62 -4.25 -0.45 -10.96
N VAL A 63 -3.66 0.06 -9.89
CA VAL A 63 -3.33 1.48 -9.75
C VAL A 63 -1.81 1.59 -9.69
N PHE A 64 -1.24 2.40 -10.57
CA PHE A 64 0.18 2.61 -10.72
C PHE A 64 0.53 4.07 -10.41
N TYR A 65 1.65 4.28 -9.74
CA TYR A 65 2.11 5.58 -9.26
C TYR A 65 3.53 5.84 -9.74
N GLY A 66 3.82 7.08 -10.09
CA GLY A 66 5.19 7.52 -10.36
C GLY A 66 5.35 9.02 -10.26
N PHE A 67 6.62 9.43 -10.18
CA PHE A 67 7.05 10.82 -10.19
C PHE A 67 8.03 11.00 -11.34
N LEU A 68 7.53 11.56 -12.44
CA LEU A 68 8.24 11.59 -13.71
C LEU A 68 9.02 12.90 -13.91
N PRO A 69 10.11 12.88 -14.72
CA PRO A 69 10.76 14.08 -15.18
C PRO A 69 9.77 15.05 -15.84
N CYS A 70 10.05 16.34 -15.64
CA CYS A 70 9.27 17.44 -16.16
C CYS A 70 10.25 18.52 -16.62
N ASP A 71 10.03 19.08 -17.80
CA ASP A 71 10.99 20.01 -18.41
C ASP A 71 11.01 21.37 -17.69
N ASP A 72 9.84 21.83 -17.22
CA ASP A 72 9.61 23.15 -16.63
C ASP A 72 9.11 23.11 -15.18
N CYS A 73 9.24 21.96 -14.51
CA CYS A 73 8.81 21.78 -13.12
C CYS A 73 9.63 20.72 -12.39
N ASP A 74 9.48 20.63 -11.06
CA ASP A 74 10.27 19.71 -10.23
C ASP A 74 9.92 18.22 -10.47
N GLY A 75 8.83 17.97 -11.18
CA GLY A 75 8.41 16.64 -11.63
C GLY A 75 6.90 16.52 -11.78
N LEU A 76 6.46 15.40 -12.34
CA LEU A 76 5.05 15.11 -12.62
C LEU A 76 4.60 13.92 -11.78
N LYS A 77 3.80 14.18 -10.75
CA LYS A 77 3.09 13.12 -10.03
C LYS A 77 2.04 12.53 -10.96
N MET A 78 2.08 11.23 -11.15
CA MET A 78 1.19 10.50 -12.04
C MET A 78 0.57 9.31 -11.32
N THR A 79 -0.75 9.18 -11.44
CA THR A 79 -1.51 8.01 -10.98
C THR A 79 -2.34 7.46 -12.12
N LEU A 80 -2.03 6.26 -12.57
CA LEU A 80 -2.75 5.55 -13.63
C LEU A 80 -3.55 4.40 -13.03
N SER A 81 -4.87 4.48 -13.13
CA SER A 81 -5.78 3.39 -12.79
C SER A 81 -6.25 2.70 -14.07
N LEU A 82 -5.88 1.43 -14.24
CA LEU A 82 -6.35 0.54 -15.30
C LEU A 82 -7.47 -0.33 -14.74
N LYS A 83 -8.70 -0.07 -15.19
CA LYS A 83 -9.92 -0.70 -14.68
C LYS A 83 -10.43 -1.75 -15.65
N GLN A 84 -11.23 -2.68 -15.11
CA GLN A 84 -12.02 -3.60 -15.91
C GLN A 84 -12.84 -2.89 -17.02
N ASN A 85 -13.15 -3.64 -18.08
CA ASN A 85 -13.82 -3.14 -19.29
C ASN A 85 -13.01 -2.09 -20.06
N ASN A 86 -11.68 -2.16 -19.95
CA ASN A 86 -10.72 -1.37 -20.71
C ASN A 86 -10.88 0.15 -20.51
N ASN A 87 -11.26 0.58 -19.30
CA ASN A 87 -11.36 2.00 -18.96
C ASN A 87 -10.16 2.41 -18.11
N TYR A 88 -9.62 3.61 -18.34
CA TYR A 88 -8.61 4.17 -17.46
C TYR A 88 -9.02 5.50 -16.84
N LEU A 89 -8.39 5.81 -15.71
CA LEU A 89 -8.32 7.14 -15.13
C LEU A 89 -6.84 7.47 -14.93
N LEU A 90 -6.39 8.56 -15.52
CA LEU A 90 -5.06 9.12 -15.31
C LEU A 90 -5.21 10.43 -14.54
N VAL A 91 -4.57 10.52 -13.39
CA VAL A 91 -4.44 11.74 -12.59
C VAL A 91 -3.02 12.23 -12.72
N SER A 92 -2.84 13.52 -12.95
CA SER A 92 -1.52 14.14 -13.06
C SER A 92 -1.45 15.46 -12.32
N GLN A 93 -0.38 15.70 -11.60
CA GLN A 93 -0.12 16.93 -10.86
C GLN A 93 1.35 17.33 -11.04
N TYR A 94 1.57 18.50 -11.64
CA TYR A 94 2.90 19.09 -11.76
C TYR A 94 3.37 19.57 -10.38
N ALA A 95 4.58 19.22 -9.96
CA ALA A 95 5.17 19.72 -8.72
C ALA A 95 5.63 21.17 -8.91
N LYS A 96 4.79 22.12 -8.47
CA LYS A 96 5.03 23.57 -8.48
C LYS A 96 4.18 24.26 -7.40
N GLU A 97 4.56 25.49 -7.01
CA GLU A 97 3.91 26.26 -5.94
C GLU A 97 2.37 26.35 -6.05
N SER A 98 1.84 26.51 -7.26
CA SER A 98 0.41 26.43 -7.54
C SER A 98 0.14 25.27 -8.49
N SER A 99 -0.10 24.09 -7.92
CA SER A 99 -0.41 22.89 -8.70
C SER A 99 -1.85 22.44 -8.48
N ARG A 100 -2.55 22.22 -9.59
CA ARG A 100 -3.86 21.55 -9.60
C ARG A 100 -3.71 20.15 -10.18
N GLU A 101 -4.61 19.27 -9.81
CA GLU A 101 -4.73 17.96 -10.44
C GLU A 101 -5.44 18.09 -11.80
N PHE A 102 -4.97 17.29 -12.74
CA PHE A 102 -5.57 17.11 -14.06
C PHE A 102 -6.08 15.68 -14.15
N TYR A 103 -7.27 15.52 -14.72
CA TYR A 103 -7.92 14.22 -14.84
C TYR A 103 -8.18 13.90 -16.30
N GLU A 104 -7.68 12.77 -16.73
CA GLU A 104 -7.87 12.22 -18.07
C GLU A 104 -8.55 10.86 -17.95
N LYS A 105 -9.58 10.63 -18.77
CA LYS A 105 -10.35 9.39 -18.81
C LYS A 105 -10.47 8.93 -20.24
N GLY A 106 -10.47 7.63 -20.45
CA GLY A 106 -10.62 7.07 -21.79
C GLY A 106 -10.62 5.56 -21.79
N LYS A 107 -10.30 5.01 -22.96
CA LYS A 107 -10.13 3.58 -23.18
C LYS A 107 -8.65 3.24 -23.23
N TYR A 108 -8.30 2.01 -22.87
CA TYR A 108 -6.96 1.51 -23.12
C TYR A 108 -7.02 0.17 -23.85
N THR A 109 -5.94 -0.15 -24.55
CA THR A 109 -5.67 -1.49 -25.08
C THR A 109 -4.34 -1.94 -24.52
N TRP A 110 -4.18 -3.24 -24.29
CA TRP A 110 -2.86 -3.83 -24.13
C TRP A 110 -2.61 -4.84 -25.25
N ASP A 111 -1.35 -5.01 -25.61
CA ASP A 111 -0.86 -6.05 -26.49
C ASP A 111 0.17 -6.88 -25.72
N GLU A 112 -0.13 -8.17 -25.55
CA GLU A 112 0.72 -9.12 -24.83
C GLU A 112 2.03 -9.40 -25.56
N LYS A 113 2.00 -9.43 -26.91
CA LYS A 113 3.18 -9.72 -27.73
C LYS A 113 4.18 -8.59 -27.70
N THR A 114 3.69 -7.35 -27.77
CA THR A 114 4.55 -6.16 -27.71
C THR A 114 4.76 -5.66 -26.29
N ARG A 115 4.08 -6.26 -25.29
CA ARG A 115 4.06 -5.84 -23.89
C ARG A 115 3.80 -4.34 -23.76
N THR A 116 2.79 -3.83 -24.47
CA THR A 116 2.50 -2.39 -24.56
C THR A 116 1.07 -2.08 -24.14
N VAL A 117 0.89 -1.00 -23.39
CA VAL A 117 -0.41 -0.41 -23.03
C VAL A 117 -0.55 0.92 -23.76
N VAL A 118 -1.66 1.12 -24.46
CA VAL A 118 -1.97 2.36 -25.19
C VAL A 118 -3.21 3.00 -24.57
N LEU A 119 -3.09 4.24 -24.11
CA LEU A 119 -4.18 5.04 -23.57
C LEU A 119 -4.78 5.93 -24.66
N THR A 120 -6.06 5.74 -24.92
CA THR A 120 -6.86 6.53 -25.88
C THR A 120 -7.82 7.44 -25.10
N PRO A 121 -7.53 8.75 -25.00
CA PRO A 121 -8.35 9.68 -24.23
C PRO A 121 -9.72 9.91 -24.87
N ARG A 122 -10.73 10.21 -24.04
CA ARG A 122 -12.09 10.54 -24.51
C ARG A 122 -12.20 11.96 -25.08
N LYS A 123 -11.33 12.87 -24.64
CA LYS A 123 -11.25 14.26 -25.10
C LYS A 123 -9.97 14.42 -25.92
N ASP A 124 -9.82 15.56 -26.58
CA ASP A 124 -8.61 15.94 -27.31
C ASP A 124 -7.41 16.08 -26.36
N ALA A 125 -6.78 14.94 -26.06
CA ALA A 125 -5.52 14.81 -25.35
C ALA A 125 -4.63 13.86 -26.16
N ALA A 126 -3.32 13.92 -25.92
CA ALA A 126 -2.38 13.06 -26.63
C ALA A 126 -2.53 11.59 -26.22
N ILE A 127 -2.38 10.68 -27.18
CA ILE A 127 -2.24 9.24 -26.90
C ILE A 127 -0.97 9.04 -26.07
N ARG A 128 -1.07 8.21 -25.03
CA ARG A 128 0.06 7.82 -24.18
C ARG A 128 0.31 6.33 -24.31
N GLN A 129 1.58 5.94 -24.26
CA GLN A 129 1.98 4.55 -24.39
C GLN A 129 2.89 4.17 -23.22
N PHE A 130 2.79 2.93 -22.76
CA PHE A 130 3.60 2.38 -21.69
C PHE A 130 4.07 0.97 -22.06
N ARG A 131 5.31 0.63 -21.73
CA ARG A 131 5.81 -0.75 -21.78
C ARG A 131 5.55 -1.44 -20.44
N ILE A 132 5.13 -2.70 -20.51
CA ILE A 132 4.95 -3.58 -19.36
C ILE A 132 6.27 -4.31 -19.12
N GLU A 133 6.93 -4.01 -18.00
CA GLU A 133 8.13 -4.77 -17.58
C GLU A 133 7.73 -6.05 -16.85
N ASP A 134 6.75 -5.94 -15.96
CA ASP A 134 6.17 -7.01 -15.16
C ASP A 134 4.75 -6.61 -14.70
N GLU A 135 4.07 -7.48 -13.94
CA GLU A 135 2.70 -7.24 -13.45
C GLU A 135 2.53 -6.00 -12.56
N GLY A 136 3.64 -5.47 -12.02
CA GLY A 136 3.68 -4.35 -11.09
C GLY A 136 4.34 -3.10 -11.65
N THR A 137 4.81 -3.12 -12.90
CA THR A 137 5.74 -2.10 -13.41
C THR A 137 5.43 -1.69 -14.85
N LEU A 138 5.20 -0.40 -15.02
CA LEU A 138 4.99 0.26 -16.30
C LEU A 138 6.10 1.28 -16.55
N VAL A 139 6.60 1.37 -17.78
CA VAL A 139 7.55 2.42 -18.18
C VAL A 139 6.92 3.25 -19.27
N GLN A 140 6.82 4.57 -19.07
CA GLN A 140 6.26 5.45 -20.09
C GLN A 140 7.14 5.46 -21.34
N LEU A 141 6.50 5.37 -22.50
CA LEU A 141 7.10 5.49 -23.81
C LEU A 141 6.81 6.87 -24.41
N ASP A 142 7.56 7.23 -25.45
CA ASP A 142 7.30 8.42 -26.23
C ASP A 142 6.04 8.28 -27.11
N SER A 143 5.70 9.35 -27.84
CA SER A 143 4.53 9.38 -28.73
C SER A 143 4.58 8.37 -29.88
N LYS A 144 5.76 7.87 -30.24
CA LYS A 144 5.99 6.87 -31.29
C LYS A 144 6.10 5.44 -30.75
N GLY A 145 5.99 5.26 -29.43
CA GLY A 145 6.16 3.97 -28.77
C GLY A 145 7.62 3.57 -28.56
N ALA A 146 8.57 4.50 -28.70
CA ALA A 146 9.98 4.26 -28.39
C ALA A 146 10.28 4.60 -26.91
N PRO A 147 11.37 4.06 -26.34
CA PRO A 147 11.81 4.42 -24.99
C PRO A 147 12.04 5.93 -24.85
N MET A 148 11.67 6.50 -23.70
CA MET A 148 11.95 7.91 -23.39
C MET A 148 13.46 8.17 -23.38
N SER A 149 13.89 9.40 -23.65
CA SER A 149 15.32 9.75 -23.56
C SER A 149 15.81 9.76 -22.11
N GLY A 150 16.97 9.14 -21.87
CA GLY A 150 17.62 9.12 -20.55
C GLY A 150 17.36 7.83 -19.75
N ASN A 151 17.39 7.94 -18.42
CA ASN A 151 17.18 6.81 -17.53
C ASN A 151 15.72 6.36 -17.56
N GLN A 152 15.47 5.11 -17.96
CA GLN A 152 14.12 4.55 -18.04
C GLN A 152 13.43 4.47 -16.67
N GLU A 153 14.20 4.27 -15.59
CA GLU A 153 13.62 4.20 -14.24
C GLU A 153 12.93 5.50 -13.81
N SER A 154 13.34 6.64 -14.36
CA SER A 154 12.68 7.92 -14.11
C SER A 154 11.27 8.00 -14.72
N TYR A 155 10.98 7.15 -15.71
CA TYR A 155 9.69 7.09 -16.39
C TYR A 155 8.81 5.93 -15.91
N THR A 156 9.18 5.30 -14.80
CA THR A 156 8.52 4.12 -14.27
C THR A 156 7.33 4.47 -13.37
N LEU A 157 6.20 3.80 -13.58
CA LEU A 157 5.08 3.72 -12.65
C LEU A 157 5.08 2.34 -11.97
N ARG A 158 4.96 2.33 -10.65
CA ARG A 158 4.90 1.11 -9.82
C ARG A 158 3.50 0.93 -9.26
N ARG A 159 3.04 -0.31 -9.23
CA ARG A 159 1.71 -0.69 -8.75
C ARG A 159 1.60 -0.49 -7.23
N SER A 160 0.46 -0.03 -6.74
CA SER A 160 0.28 0.29 -5.31
C SER A 160 0.42 -0.87 -4.35
N ASP A 161 0.06 -2.07 -4.78
CA ASP A 161 0.08 -3.29 -3.96
C ASP A 161 1.48 -3.93 -3.88
N THR A 162 2.37 -3.61 -4.81
CA THR A 162 3.77 -4.07 -4.79
C THR A 162 4.70 -3.10 -4.04
N VAL A 163 4.33 -1.83 -3.95
CA VAL A 163 5.04 -0.84 -3.13
C VAL A 163 4.69 -1.07 -1.66
N LYS A 164 5.64 -1.58 -0.86
CA LYS A 164 5.45 -1.73 0.59
C LYS A 164 5.02 -0.37 1.18
N SER A 165 3.83 -0.33 1.78
CA SER A 165 3.15 0.84 2.36
C SER A 165 3.94 1.68 3.37
N ARG A 166 5.18 1.30 3.72
CA ARG A 166 6.03 1.99 4.70
C ARG A 166 6.94 3.07 4.11
N GLN A 167 7.06 3.23 2.79
CA GLN A 167 7.92 4.25 2.18
C GLN A 167 7.20 5.51 1.69
N VAL A 168 5.88 5.63 1.90
CA VAL A 168 5.10 6.84 1.57
C VAL A 168 4.93 7.75 2.80
N HIS A 169 5.91 7.76 3.70
CA HIS A 169 6.07 8.85 4.67
C HIS A 169 7.11 9.80 4.13
N ILE A 170 6.66 10.85 3.45
CA ILE A 170 7.48 12.03 3.17
C ILE A 170 7.64 12.74 4.52
N HIS A 171 8.89 12.84 5.00
CA HIS A 171 9.28 13.69 6.12
C HIS A 171 9.34 15.16 5.70
#